data_AF-A0A4Q9L2H3-F1
#
_entry.id   AF-A0A4Q9L2H3-F1
#
_cell.length_a   1.000
_cell.length_b   1.000
_cell.length_c   1.000
_cell.angle_alpha   90.00
_cell.angle_beta   90.00
_cell.angle_gamma   90.00
#
_symmetry.space_group_name_H-M   'P 1'
#
loop_
_entity.id
_entity.type
_entity.pdbx_description
1 polymer ?
#
loop_
_entity_poly.entity_id
_entity_poly.type
_entity_poly.pdbx_seq_one_letter_code
_entity_poly.pdbx_strand_id
1 'polypeptide(L)'
;MSAENILAGNVLRLIIDNHSRDTCTSKKDIKHMFKISTNDLISTLNNIENKLNNICMKLVGIYKDFPTEDLNLAEKFFIVKNISDKFNENLQNNSESSKFTNKNENKIHTEDNNWNQNNSESNKFTNKNESKIHTEDNNWNQNNKICDSNNNERNDNINNQYNKDFEILVIILGVLYLEGGRCSYRRMVVVLKDTINFEKFISIFRKKGYLKVYKEDGEVMIEYGWRFHLEFPSFSIDEDMF
;
A
#
# COMPACT_ATOMS: atom_id res chain seq x y z
N MET A 1 -22.80 -24.48 -5.22
CA MET A 1 -21.93 -23.36 -5.65
C MET A 1 -21.91 -23.35 -7.17
N SER A 2 -22.24 -22.23 -7.84
CA SER A 2 -22.28 -22.19 -9.32
C SER A 2 -20.87 -22.32 -9.93
N ALA A 3 -20.78 -22.87 -11.15
CA ALA A 3 -19.51 -23.00 -11.87
C ALA A 3 -18.78 -21.65 -12.05
N GLU A 4 -19.55 -20.59 -12.32
CA GLU A 4 -19.04 -19.21 -12.41
C GLU A 4 -18.36 -18.75 -11.12
N ASN A 5 -18.92 -19.11 -9.96
CA ASN A 5 -18.34 -18.75 -8.66
C ASN A 5 -17.03 -19.48 -8.39
N ILE A 6 -16.89 -20.73 -8.86
CA ILE A 6 -15.65 -21.50 -8.76
C ILE A 6 -14.57 -20.86 -9.64
N LEU A 7 -14.92 -20.52 -10.89
CA LEU A 7 -14.02 -19.83 -11.81
C LEU A 7 -13.55 -18.49 -11.25
N ALA A 8 -14.46 -17.66 -10.76
CA ALA A 8 -14.14 -16.38 -10.10
C ALA A 8 -13.19 -16.55 -8.91
N GLY A 9 -13.41 -17.58 -8.07
CA GLY A 9 -12.53 -17.90 -6.96
C GLY A 9 -11.11 -18.27 -7.42
N ASN A 10 -10.99 -19.06 -8.49
CA ASN A 10 -9.69 -19.46 -9.03
C ASN A 10 -8.93 -18.29 -9.67
N VAL A 11 -9.63 -17.43 -10.42
CA VAL A 11 -9.05 -16.22 -10.99
C VAL A 11 -8.62 -15.25 -9.89
N LEU A 12 -9.45 -15.03 -8.86
CA LEU A 12 -9.10 -14.19 -7.71
C LEU A 12 -7.86 -14.74 -6.99
N ARG A 13 -7.76 -16.06 -6.79
CA ARG A 13 -6.59 -16.67 -6.16
C ARG A 13 -5.30 -16.36 -6.93
N LEU A 14 -5.32 -16.49 -8.26
CA LEU A 14 -4.18 -16.10 -9.10
C LEU A 14 -3.82 -14.62 -8.92
N ILE A 15 -4.83 -13.75 -8.84
CA ILE A 15 -4.61 -12.31 -8.63
C ILE A 15 -3.97 -12.04 -7.27
N ILE A 16 -4.45 -12.69 -6.21
CA ILE A 16 -3.88 -12.59 -4.86
C ILE A 16 -2.43 -13.11 -4.84
N ASP A 17 -2.15 -14.25 -5.47
CA ASP A 17 -0.82 -14.86 -5.51
C ASP A 17 0.20 -13.97 -6.26
N ASN A 18 -0.24 -13.22 -7.28
CA ASN A 18 0.60 -12.21 -7.94
C ASN A 18 0.75 -10.96 -7.08
N HIS A 19 -0.34 -10.48 -6.48
CA HIS A 19 -0.32 -9.31 -5.61
C HIS A 19 0.62 -9.51 -4.41
N SER A 20 0.62 -10.69 -3.77
CA SER A 20 1.53 -11.01 -2.66
C SER A 20 3.01 -11.03 -3.06
N ARG A 21 3.31 -11.02 -4.35
CA ARG A 21 4.66 -10.93 -4.93
C ARG A 21 4.97 -9.55 -5.50
N ASP A 22 4.16 -8.54 -5.19
CA ASP A 22 4.27 -7.18 -5.74
C ASP A 22 4.14 -7.12 -7.27
N THR A 23 3.39 -8.03 -7.90
CA THR A 23 3.21 -8.07 -9.36
C THR A 23 1.74 -8.03 -9.77
N CYS A 24 1.47 -7.54 -10.97
CA CYS A 24 0.14 -7.56 -11.55
C CYS A 24 -0.16 -8.86 -12.26
N THR A 25 -1.44 -9.19 -12.36
CA THR A 25 -1.91 -10.32 -13.15
C THR A 25 -2.26 -9.87 -14.55
N SER A 26 -1.60 -10.45 -15.56
CA SER A 26 -1.87 -10.14 -16.97
C SER A 26 -3.20 -10.76 -17.42
N LYS A 27 -3.99 -9.99 -18.17
CA LYS A 27 -5.23 -10.44 -18.84
C LYS A 27 -4.98 -11.64 -19.75
N LYS A 28 -3.82 -11.68 -20.42
CA LYS A 28 -3.42 -12.79 -21.29
C LYS A 28 -3.21 -14.06 -20.47
N ASP A 29 -2.60 -13.96 -19.30
CA ASP A 29 -2.28 -15.10 -18.45
C ASP A 29 -3.56 -15.74 -17.89
N ILE A 30 -4.51 -14.91 -17.44
CA ILE A 30 -5.83 -15.40 -16.98
C ILE A 30 -6.54 -16.13 -18.13
N LYS A 31 -6.62 -15.53 -19.31
CA LYS A 31 -7.29 -16.15 -20.48
C LYS A 31 -6.64 -17.47 -20.86
N HIS A 32 -5.31 -17.53 -20.87
CA HIS A 32 -4.57 -18.73 -21.23
C HIS A 32 -4.73 -19.85 -20.17
N MET A 33 -4.54 -19.51 -18.90
CA MET A 33 -4.56 -20.47 -17.79
C MET A 33 -5.94 -21.09 -17.56
N PHE A 34 -7.00 -20.28 -17.66
CA PHE A 34 -8.37 -20.74 -17.41
C PHE A 34 -9.17 -21.03 -18.68
N LYS A 35 -8.61 -20.78 -19.87
CA LYS A 35 -9.24 -21.01 -21.18
C LYS A 35 -10.61 -20.32 -21.32
N ILE A 36 -10.70 -19.09 -20.84
CA ILE A 36 -11.95 -18.32 -20.82
C ILE A 36 -12.03 -17.31 -21.98
N SER A 37 -13.25 -17.07 -22.47
CA SER A 37 -13.49 -16.06 -23.49
C SER A 37 -13.32 -14.64 -22.92
N THR A 38 -13.26 -13.63 -23.78
CA THR A 38 -13.16 -12.24 -23.31
C THR A 38 -14.42 -11.83 -22.54
N ASN A 39 -15.61 -12.21 -23.00
CA ASN A 39 -16.87 -11.84 -22.35
C ASN A 39 -17.00 -12.51 -20.97
N ASP A 40 -16.65 -13.80 -20.88
CA ASP A 40 -16.70 -14.54 -19.61
C ASP A 40 -15.64 -14.03 -18.63
N LEU A 41 -14.49 -13.57 -19.11
CA LEU A 41 -13.51 -12.91 -18.27
C LEU A 41 -14.09 -11.64 -17.63
N ILE A 42 -14.75 -10.78 -18.40
CA ILE A 42 -15.30 -9.53 -17.88
C ILE A 42 -16.38 -9.81 -16.83
N SER A 43 -17.31 -10.73 -17.09
CA SER A 43 -18.31 -11.12 -16.09
C SER A 43 -17.67 -11.73 -14.83
N THR A 44 -16.60 -12.52 -15.00
CA THR A 44 -15.81 -13.07 -13.90
C THR A 44 -15.14 -11.98 -13.07
N LEU A 45 -14.51 -11.00 -13.71
CA LEU A 45 -13.83 -9.88 -13.03
C LEU A 45 -14.83 -8.98 -12.29
N ASN A 46 -15.98 -8.68 -12.88
CA ASN A 46 -17.04 -7.91 -12.21
C ASN A 46 -17.59 -8.66 -10.98
N ASN A 47 -17.74 -9.99 -11.06
CA ASN A 47 -18.13 -10.81 -9.90
C ASN A 47 -17.05 -10.74 -8.80
N ILE A 48 -15.77 -10.79 -9.17
CA ILE A 48 -14.65 -10.62 -8.22
C ILE A 48 -14.68 -9.24 -7.58
N GLU A 49 -14.82 -8.17 -8.36
CA GLU A 49 -14.87 -6.79 -7.88
C GLU A 49 -16.00 -6.60 -6.85
N ASN A 50 -17.21 -7.08 -7.16
CA ASN A 50 -18.34 -7.03 -6.24
C ASN A 50 -18.05 -7.74 -4.90
N LYS A 51 -17.32 -8.86 -4.94
CA LYS A 51 -16.92 -9.59 -3.72
C LYS A 51 -15.83 -8.87 -2.94
N LEU A 52 -14.87 -8.24 -3.63
CA LEU A 52 -13.79 -7.47 -2.99
C LEU A 52 -14.33 -6.20 -2.31
N ASN A 53 -15.31 -5.53 -2.93
CA ASN A 53 -15.94 -4.35 -2.37
C ASN A 53 -16.55 -4.64 -0.98
N ASN A 54 -17.11 -5.84 -0.78
CA ASN A 54 -17.67 -6.26 0.52
C ASN A 54 -16.61 -6.39 1.64
N ILE A 55 -15.31 -6.40 1.31
CA ILE A 55 -14.20 -6.49 2.28
C ILE A 55 -13.26 -5.27 2.20
N CYS A 56 -13.77 -4.13 1.73
CA CYS A 56 -13.02 -2.87 1.60
C CYS A 56 -11.77 -3.01 0.71
N MET A 57 -11.84 -3.85 -0.32
CA MET A 57 -10.82 -3.98 -1.34
C MET A 57 -11.42 -3.65 -2.71
N LYS A 58 -10.58 -3.21 -3.64
CA LYS A 58 -10.97 -2.87 -5.01
C LYS A 58 -10.07 -3.60 -5.99
N LEU A 59 -10.67 -4.13 -7.05
CA LEU A 59 -9.94 -4.60 -8.21
C LEU A 59 -9.67 -3.42 -9.14
N VAL A 60 -8.42 -3.18 -9.48
CA VAL A 60 -8.05 -2.07 -10.38
C VAL A 60 -7.41 -2.63 -11.64
N GLY A 61 -7.88 -2.13 -12.78
CA GLY A 61 -7.28 -2.40 -14.07
C GLY A 61 -6.05 -1.51 -14.31
N ILE A 62 -5.12 -2.00 -15.12
CA ILE A 62 -3.97 -1.21 -15.58
C ILE A 62 -3.93 -1.28 -17.09
N TYR A 63 -3.93 -0.12 -17.74
CA TYR A 63 -3.85 0.03 -19.19
C TYR A 63 -2.70 0.99 -19.54
N LYS A 64 -1.78 0.56 -20.40
CA LYS A 64 -0.60 1.36 -20.80
C LYS A 64 0.16 1.97 -19.60
N ASP A 65 0.32 1.19 -18.54
CA ASP A 65 0.97 1.57 -17.28
C ASP A 65 0.28 2.70 -16.50
N PHE A 66 -1.02 2.91 -16.71
CA PHE A 66 -1.86 3.77 -15.89
C PHE A 66 -3.03 2.98 -15.26
N PRO A 67 -3.41 3.29 -14.01
CA PRO A 67 -4.63 2.76 -13.40
C PRO A 67 -5.89 3.11 -14.20
N THR A 68 -6.84 2.20 -14.26
CA THR A 68 -8.16 2.41 -14.86
C THR A 68 -9.22 1.62 -14.11
N GLU A 69 -10.42 2.20 -14.00
CA GLU A 69 -11.60 1.52 -13.46
C GLU A 69 -12.30 0.65 -14.53
N ASP A 70 -12.05 0.91 -15.81
CA ASP A 70 -12.62 0.12 -16.89
C ASP A 70 -11.83 -1.19 -17.09
N LEU A 71 -12.34 -2.27 -16.49
CA LEU A 71 -11.78 -3.62 -16.59
C LEU A 71 -11.78 -4.17 -18.03
N ASN A 72 -12.58 -3.60 -18.95
CA ASN A 72 -12.57 -4.00 -20.36
C ASN A 72 -11.28 -3.57 -21.06
N LEU A 73 -10.83 -2.35 -20.79
CA LEU A 73 -9.62 -1.77 -21.37
C LEU A 73 -8.35 -2.30 -20.71
N ALA A 74 -8.44 -2.72 -19.44
CA ALA A 74 -7.30 -3.20 -18.68
C ALA A 74 -6.53 -4.35 -19.35
N GLU A 75 -5.20 -4.26 -19.32
CA GLU A 75 -4.27 -5.32 -19.75
C GLU A 75 -3.74 -6.14 -18.58
N LYS A 76 -3.72 -5.54 -17.38
CA LYS A 76 -3.29 -6.17 -16.14
C LYS A 76 -4.25 -5.79 -15.00
N PHE A 77 -4.23 -6.57 -13.93
CA PHE A 77 -5.09 -6.39 -12.76
C PHE A 77 -4.27 -6.41 -11.47
N PHE A 78 -4.67 -5.56 -10.53
CA PHE A 78 -4.09 -5.47 -9.19
C PHE A 78 -5.19 -5.23 -8.15
N ILE A 79 -4.95 -5.61 -6.89
CA ILE A 79 -5.88 -5.37 -5.78
C ILE A 79 -5.34 -4.23 -4.94
N VAL A 80 -6.21 -3.31 -4.57
CA VAL A 80 -5.89 -2.20 -3.66
C VAL A 80 -6.92 -2.14 -2.54
N LYS A 81 -6.56 -1.48 -1.45
CA LYS A 81 -7.53 -1.17 -0.39
C LYS A 81 -8.49 -0.10 -0.90
N ASN A 82 -9.79 -0.29 -0.68
CA ASN A 82 -10.76 0.74 -0.96
C ASN A 82 -10.75 1.76 0.19
N ILE A 83 -10.10 2.92 -0.02
CA ILE A 83 -9.95 3.95 1.01
C ILE A 83 -11.16 4.90 1.04
N SER A 84 -12.01 4.90 -0.01
CA SER A 84 -13.18 5.78 -0.12
C SER A 84 -14.18 5.62 1.03
N ASP A 85 -14.28 4.41 1.59
CA ASP A 85 -15.35 4.09 2.56
C ASP A 85 -15.02 4.61 3.97
N LYS A 86 -13.72 4.67 4.33
CA LYS A 86 -13.28 5.16 5.65
C LYS A 86 -13.31 6.68 5.78
N PHE A 87 -13.18 7.41 4.67
CA PHE A 87 -13.26 8.87 4.70
C PHE A 87 -14.72 9.34 4.92
N ASN A 88 -15.69 8.66 4.31
CA ASN A 88 -17.10 9.04 4.40
C ASN A 88 -17.74 8.69 5.76
N GLU A 89 -17.37 7.56 6.38
CA GLU A 89 -17.85 7.24 7.74
C GLU A 89 -17.36 8.27 8.79
N ASN A 90 -16.12 8.76 8.68
CA ASN A 90 -15.60 9.77 9.60
C ASN A 90 -16.23 11.16 9.38
N LEU A 91 -16.63 11.50 8.15
CA LEU A 91 -17.33 12.74 7.85
C LEU A 91 -18.79 12.73 8.36
N GLN A 92 -19.49 11.59 8.27
CA GLN A 92 -20.84 11.46 8.84
C GLN A 92 -20.82 11.51 10.38
N ASN A 93 -19.89 10.81 11.03
CA ASN A 93 -19.78 10.78 12.49
C ASN A 93 -19.38 12.15 13.12
N ASN A 94 -18.64 12.99 12.37
CA ASN A 94 -18.29 14.35 12.80
C ASN A 94 -19.39 15.39 12.51
N SER A 95 -20.32 15.10 11.60
CA SER A 95 -21.47 15.96 11.31
C SER A 95 -22.65 15.77 12.29
N GLU A 96 -22.70 14.64 13.00
CA GLU A 96 -23.72 14.36 14.00
C GLU A 96 -23.32 14.81 15.41
N SER A 97 -22.02 14.89 15.71
CA SER A 97 -21.50 15.38 17.00
C SER A 97 -21.46 16.91 17.13
N SER A 98 -21.67 17.65 16.03
CA SER A 98 -21.67 19.12 16.02
C SER A 98 -23.07 19.76 16.12
N LYS A 99 -24.14 18.98 16.34
CA LYS A 99 -25.52 19.49 16.53
C LYS A 99 -25.98 19.63 17.98
N PHE A 100 -25.11 19.42 18.96
CA PHE A 100 -25.39 19.74 20.37
C PHE A 100 -24.31 20.67 20.95
N THR A 101 -24.52 21.97 20.80
CA THR A 101 -24.33 22.97 21.87
C THR A 101 -24.82 24.32 21.36
N ASN A 102 -26.02 24.69 21.80
CA ASN A 102 -26.58 26.01 21.64
C ASN A 102 -26.40 26.75 22.97
N LYS A 103 -26.03 28.03 22.90
CA LYS A 103 -26.07 29.06 23.95
C LYS A 103 -25.09 28.92 25.13
N ASN A 104 -24.08 29.78 25.17
CA ASN A 104 -24.04 30.82 26.19
C ASN A 104 -23.06 31.96 25.86
N GLU A 105 -23.40 33.09 26.44
CA GLU A 105 -23.05 34.46 26.09
C GLU A 105 -21.62 34.88 26.47
N ASN A 106 -21.14 35.91 25.75
CA ASN A 106 -20.28 37.01 26.17
C ASN A 106 -19.56 36.90 27.54
N LYS A 107 -18.22 36.90 27.51
CA LYS A 107 -17.45 37.88 28.30
C LYS A 107 -16.05 38.09 27.72
N ILE A 108 -15.81 39.33 27.34
CA ILE A 108 -14.51 39.93 27.05
C ILE A 108 -13.68 39.94 28.35
N HIS A 109 -12.46 39.42 28.30
CA HIS A 109 -11.34 39.93 29.10
C HIS A 109 -10.02 39.63 28.40
N THR A 110 -9.30 40.71 28.15
CA THR A 110 -7.88 40.82 27.79
C THR A 110 -6.98 40.38 28.95
N GLU A 111 -5.86 39.69 28.63
CA GLU A 111 -4.48 40.01 29.05
C GLU A 111 -3.54 38.79 28.86
N ASP A 112 -2.57 38.98 27.95
CA ASP A 112 -1.11 38.78 28.05
C ASP A 112 -0.46 37.55 28.75
N ASN A 113 0.50 36.99 27.97
CA ASN A 113 1.82 36.46 28.35
C ASN A 113 1.93 35.30 29.36
N ASN A 114 2.40 34.12 28.90
CA ASN A 114 3.81 33.70 29.06
C ASN A 114 4.10 32.30 28.50
N TRP A 115 5.19 32.22 27.73
CA TRP A 115 6.04 31.03 27.60
C TRP A 115 6.67 30.69 28.96
N ASN A 116 6.61 29.43 29.41
CA ASN A 116 7.79 28.54 29.57
C ASN A 116 7.48 27.21 30.27
N GLN A 117 8.15 26.17 29.76
CA GLN A 117 8.82 25.04 30.45
C GLN A 117 8.10 24.06 31.39
N ASN A 118 8.35 22.79 31.05
CA ASN A 118 8.64 21.63 31.91
C ASN A 118 7.52 21.03 32.77
N ASN A 119 7.13 19.78 32.47
CA ASN A 119 7.60 18.66 33.29
C ASN A 119 7.24 17.27 32.71
N SER A 120 8.23 16.40 32.87
CA SER A 120 8.23 14.95 32.85
C SER A 120 7.29 14.33 33.89
N GLU A 121 6.61 13.24 33.53
CA GLU A 121 6.24 12.08 34.39
C GLU A 121 5.48 11.06 33.51
N SER A 122 6.10 9.96 33.08
CA SER A 122 6.25 8.69 33.81
C SER A 122 4.93 8.14 34.37
N ASN A 123 4.23 7.29 33.61
CA ASN A 123 3.27 6.33 34.19
C ASN A 123 3.43 4.94 33.58
N LYS A 124 4.10 4.07 34.36
CA LYS A 124 4.07 2.61 34.22
C LYS A 124 2.70 2.12 34.67
N PHE A 125 1.97 1.43 33.80
CA PHE A 125 0.84 0.59 34.20
C PHE A 125 1.21 -0.88 34.01
N THR A 126 1.56 -1.52 35.14
CA THR A 126 1.45 -2.97 35.30
C THR A 126 0.00 -3.31 35.65
N ASN A 127 -0.58 -4.31 35.00
CA ASN A 127 -1.69 -5.03 35.61
C ASN A 127 -1.50 -6.54 35.44
N LYS A 128 -1.36 -7.17 36.61
CA LYS A 128 -1.15 -8.58 36.89
C LYS A 128 -2.47 -9.06 37.44
N ASN A 129 -3.14 -10.02 36.79
CA ASN A 129 -4.22 -10.78 37.41
C ASN A 129 -4.16 -12.21 36.89
N GLU A 130 -3.58 -13.07 37.74
CA GLU A 130 -3.77 -14.51 37.71
C GLU A 130 -5.10 -14.83 38.40
N SER A 131 -5.89 -15.74 37.84
CA SER A 131 -6.66 -16.67 38.66
C SER A 131 -6.76 -18.03 37.95
N LYS A 132 -6.47 -19.05 38.75
CA LYS A 132 -6.31 -20.48 38.45
C LYS A 132 -7.65 -21.16 38.20
N ILE A 133 -7.71 -22.13 37.28
CA ILE A 133 -8.55 -23.33 37.40
C ILE A 133 -7.72 -24.56 37.04
N HIS A 134 -8.05 -25.64 37.74
CA HIS A 134 -7.36 -26.90 37.97
C HIS A 134 -6.98 -27.78 36.75
N THR A 135 -5.87 -28.48 36.99
CA THR A 135 -5.33 -29.77 36.49
C THR A 135 -6.32 -30.75 35.85
N GLU A 136 -5.94 -31.34 34.70
CA GLU A 136 -5.37 -32.71 34.62
C GLU A 136 -4.93 -33.07 33.17
N ASP A 137 -3.75 -33.72 33.13
CA ASP A 137 -3.29 -34.75 32.19
C ASP A 137 -2.71 -34.48 30.78
N ASN A 138 -1.48 -35.02 30.66
CA ASN A 138 -0.85 -35.66 29.51
C ASN A 138 0.12 -34.86 28.61
N ASN A 139 1.33 -34.68 29.16
CA ASN A 139 2.55 -35.34 28.68
C ASN A 139 2.87 -35.25 27.18
N TRP A 140 3.56 -34.18 26.76
CA TRP A 140 4.55 -34.21 25.67
C TRP A 140 5.49 -33.00 25.77
N ASN A 141 6.39 -33.00 26.76
CA ASN A 141 7.49 -32.03 26.78
C ASN A 141 8.77 -32.60 27.36
N GLN A 142 9.52 -33.31 26.51
CA GLN A 142 10.97 -33.40 26.61
C GLN A 142 11.55 -33.47 25.20
N ASN A 143 11.50 -32.36 24.44
CA ASN A 143 12.37 -32.15 23.26
C ASN A 143 12.34 -30.73 22.66
N ASN A 144 12.14 -29.67 23.45
CA ASN A 144 12.33 -28.31 22.95
C ASN A 144 13.21 -27.50 23.92
N LYS A 145 14.52 -27.71 23.82
CA LYS A 145 15.50 -26.80 24.42
C LYS A 145 16.79 -26.72 23.60
N ILE A 146 16.66 -26.58 22.28
CA ILE A 146 17.64 -26.01 21.34
C ILE A 146 16.82 -25.56 20.13
N CYS A 147 16.28 -24.34 20.08
CA CYS A 147 15.71 -23.74 18.85
C CYS A 147 15.37 -22.22 18.94
N ASP A 148 15.50 -21.55 20.09
CA ASP A 148 14.93 -20.20 20.23
C ASP A 148 15.91 -19.04 19.94
N SER A 149 17.13 -19.32 19.47
CA SER A 149 18.15 -18.26 19.25
C SER A 149 18.36 -17.88 17.77
N ASN A 150 17.93 -18.71 16.80
CA ASN A 150 18.19 -18.46 15.37
C ASN A 150 17.03 -17.79 14.61
N ASN A 151 15.83 -17.70 15.19
CA ASN A 151 14.66 -17.12 14.51
C ASN A 151 14.55 -15.60 14.70
N ASN A 152 15.10 -15.04 15.79
CA ASN A 152 15.05 -13.59 16.03
C ASN A 152 16.02 -12.83 15.10
N GLU A 153 17.26 -13.27 14.94
CA GLU A 153 18.24 -12.60 14.07
C GLU A 153 17.87 -12.62 12.58
N ARG A 154 17.14 -13.64 12.11
CA ARG A 154 16.64 -13.70 10.72
C ARG A 154 15.52 -12.69 10.47
N ASN A 155 14.60 -12.54 11.42
CA ASN A 155 13.48 -11.61 11.30
C ASN A 155 13.96 -10.15 11.39
N ASP A 156 14.94 -9.87 12.23
CA ASP A 156 15.51 -8.52 12.38
C ASP A 156 16.27 -8.07 11.12
N ASN A 157 17.00 -8.99 10.48
CA ASN A 157 17.71 -8.69 9.23
C ASN A 157 16.76 -8.47 8.04
N ILE A 158 15.67 -9.24 7.97
CA ILE A 158 14.64 -9.07 6.93
C ILE A 158 13.94 -7.73 7.08
N ASN A 159 13.52 -7.38 8.30
CA ASN A 159 12.86 -6.10 8.59
C ASN A 159 13.79 -4.90 8.32
N ASN A 160 15.07 -5.00 8.68
CA ASN A 160 16.05 -3.96 8.38
C ASN A 160 16.29 -3.77 6.87
N GLN A 161 16.25 -4.84 6.07
CA GLN A 161 16.39 -4.72 4.63
C GLN A 161 15.16 -4.08 3.98
N TYR A 162 13.95 -4.46 4.42
CA TYR A 162 12.71 -3.85 3.92
C TYR A 162 12.65 -2.35 4.20
N ASN A 163 13.07 -1.92 5.40
CA ASN A 163 13.12 -0.50 5.74
C ASN A 163 14.08 0.26 4.82
N LYS A 164 15.27 -0.29 4.53
CA LYS A 164 16.23 0.34 3.62
C LYS A 164 15.71 0.45 2.18
N ASP A 165 15.10 -0.61 1.65
CA ASP A 165 14.54 -0.57 0.29
C ASP A 165 13.42 0.49 0.19
N PHE A 166 12.60 0.63 1.23
CA PHE A 166 11.56 1.66 1.28
C PHE A 166 12.14 3.08 1.38
N GLU A 167 13.12 3.32 2.23
CA GLU A 167 13.83 4.62 2.32
C GLU A 167 14.40 5.03 0.96
N ILE A 168 15.02 4.08 0.26
CA ILE A 168 15.59 4.31 -1.07
C ILE A 168 14.50 4.63 -2.09
N LEU A 169 13.36 3.94 -2.03
CA LEU A 169 12.21 4.26 -2.87
C LEU A 169 11.74 5.70 -2.62
N VAL A 170 11.58 6.10 -1.37
CA VAL A 170 11.16 7.46 -0.99
C VAL A 170 12.14 8.51 -1.54
N ILE A 171 13.45 8.27 -1.45
CA ILE A 171 14.46 9.17 -2.00
C ILE A 171 14.31 9.31 -3.52
N ILE A 172 14.15 8.19 -4.25
CA ILE A 172 14.00 8.22 -5.72
C ILE A 172 12.72 8.97 -6.11
N LEU A 173 11.60 8.71 -5.43
CA LEU A 173 10.34 9.40 -5.67
C LEU A 173 10.45 10.90 -5.34
N GLY A 174 11.18 11.26 -4.30
CA GLY A 174 11.47 12.66 -3.95
C GLY A 174 12.27 13.39 -5.02
N VAL A 175 13.29 12.74 -5.60
CA VAL A 175 14.03 13.32 -6.74
C VAL A 175 13.12 13.50 -7.96
N LEU A 176 12.24 12.53 -8.26
CA LEU A 176 11.26 12.71 -9.33
C LEU A 176 10.35 13.91 -9.07
N TYR A 177 9.86 14.09 -7.84
CA TYR A 177 9.03 15.24 -7.49
C TYR A 177 9.77 16.55 -7.71
N LEU A 178 11.02 16.65 -7.25
CA LEU A 178 11.88 17.83 -7.43
C LEU A 178 12.29 18.09 -8.88
N GLU A 179 12.09 17.14 -9.80
CA GLU A 179 12.36 17.29 -11.23
C GLU A 179 11.05 17.43 -12.04
N GLY A 180 9.91 17.70 -11.38
CA GLY A 180 8.62 17.90 -12.05
C GLY A 180 7.92 16.59 -12.46
N GLY A 181 8.21 15.50 -11.76
CA GLY A 181 7.62 14.17 -11.95
C GLY A 181 8.23 13.29 -13.02
N ARG A 182 9.17 13.82 -13.80
CA ARG A 182 9.90 13.08 -14.83
C ARG A 182 11.37 13.49 -14.84
N CYS A 183 12.26 12.53 -14.99
CA CYS A 183 13.69 12.79 -14.96
C CYS A 183 14.42 11.84 -15.91
N SER A 184 15.49 12.32 -16.58
CA SER A 184 16.34 11.44 -17.36
C SER A 184 17.11 10.49 -16.44
N TYR A 185 17.37 9.27 -16.94
CA TYR A 185 18.17 8.27 -16.24
C TYR A 185 19.54 8.80 -15.84
N ARG A 186 20.19 9.52 -16.77
CA ARG A 186 21.51 10.12 -16.53
C ARG A 186 21.47 11.12 -15.37
N ARG A 187 20.44 11.96 -15.31
CA ARG A 187 20.26 12.93 -14.23
C ARG A 187 20.04 12.23 -12.89
N MET A 188 19.19 11.20 -12.86
CA MET A 188 18.94 10.40 -11.65
C MET A 188 20.23 9.74 -11.12
N VAL A 189 21.06 9.16 -12.00
CA VAL A 189 22.37 8.60 -11.64
C VAL A 189 23.30 9.67 -11.05
N VAL A 190 23.33 10.88 -11.63
CA VAL A 190 24.18 11.96 -11.12
C VAL A 190 23.72 12.43 -9.74
N VAL A 191 22.41 12.63 -9.55
CA VAL A 191 21.85 13.11 -8.27
C VAL A 191 22.03 12.08 -7.16
N LEU A 192 21.91 10.79 -7.47
CA LEU A 192 21.93 9.71 -6.46
C LEU A 192 23.28 9.03 -6.28
N LYS A 193 24.31 9.42 -7.05
CA LYS A 193 25.59 8.70 -7.16
C LYS A 193 26.23 8.35 -5.81
N ASP A 194 26.21 9.30 -4.88
CA ASP A 194 26.88 9.17 -3.57
C ASP A 194 25.94 8.63 -2.47
N THR A 195 24.66 8.46 -2.78
CA THR A 195 23.63 8.03 -1.83
C THR A 195 23.24 6.57 -2.05
N ILE A 196 23.01 6.17 -3.30
CA ILE A 196 22.36 4.90 -3.64
C ILE A 196 23.00 4.30 -4.90
N ASN A 197 23.18 2.97 -4.91
CA ASN A 197 23.44 2.23 -6.15
C ASN A 197 22.14 2.15 -6.99
N PHE A 198 21.85 3.24 -7.70
CA PHE A 198 20.57 3.43 -8.41
C PHE A 198 20.29 2.35 -9.46
N GLU A 199 21.32 1.86 -10.15
CA GLU A 199 21.24 0.78 -11.15
C GLU A 199 20.60 -0.51 -10.61
N LYS A 200 20.90 -0.86 -9.36
CA LYS A 200 20.28 -2.02 -8.70
C LYS A 200 18.79 -1.78 -8.46
N PHE A 201 18.45 -0.59 -7.97
CA PHE A 201 17.11 -0.27 -7.47
C PHE A 201 16.10 0.06 -8.57
N ILE A 202 16.53 0.67 -9.67
CA ILE A 202 15.65 0.98 -10.79
C ILE A 202 14.96 -0.28 -11.33
N SER A 203 15.70 -1.40 -11.45
CA SER A 203 15.15 -2.67 -11.92
C SER A 203 14.10 -3.23 -10.95
N ILE A 204 14.35 -3.10 -9.65
CA ILE A 204 13.45 -3.58 -8.58
C ILE A 204 12.16 -2.75 -8.60
N PHE A 205 12.26 -1.42 -8.52
CA PHE A 205 11.08 -0.55 -8.43
C PHE A 205 10.29 -0.45 -9.74
N ARG A 206 10.95 -0.64 -10.88
CA ARG A 206 10.25 -0.84 -12.16
C ARG A 206 9.41 -2.12 -12.15
N LYS A 207 9.97 -3.24 -11.68
CA LYS A 207 9.23 -4.52 -11.58
C LYS A 207 8.05 -4.44 -10.61
N LYS A 208 8.24 -3.75 -9.49
CA LYS A 208 7.18 -3.49 -8.50
C LYS A 208 6.14 -2.46 -8.96
N GLY A 209 6.38 -1.76 -10.07
CA GLY A 209 5.45 -0.81 -10.67
C GLY A 209 5.50 0.61 -10.12
N TYR A 210 6.46 0.95 -9.26
CA TYR A 210 6.62 2.31 -8.75
C TYR A 210 7.29 3.26 -9.75
N LEU A 211 8.11 2.72 -10.64
CA LEU A 211 8.81 3.49 -11.67
C LEU A 211 8.40 3.01 -13.05
N LYS A 212 8.13 3.96 -13.94
CA LYS A 212 8.01 3.75 -15.38
C LYS A 212 9.32 4.19 -16.02
N VAL A 213 9.87 3.34 -16.89
CA VAL A 213 11.13 3.61 -17.59
C VAL A 213 10.90 3.40 -19.07
N TYR A 214 11.14 4.43 -19.88
CA TYR A 214 10.88 4.42 -21.31
C TYR A 214 11.94 5.23 -22.06
N LYS A 215 11.91 5.18 -23.39
CA LYS A 215 12.84 5.93 -24.25
C LYS A 215 12.07 7.07 -24.93
N GLU A 216 12.60 8.28 -24.85
CA GLU A 216 12.06 9.50 -25.45
C GLU A 216 13.22 10.29 -26.06
N ASP A 217 13.11 10.68 -27.33
CA ASP A 217 14.13 11.46 -28.05
C ASP A 217 15.57 10.92 -27.97
N GLY A 218 15.73 9.60 -27.87
CA GLY A 218 17.04 8.95 -27.76
C GLY A 218 17.53 8.77 -26.32
N GLU A 219 16.89 9.41 -25.34
CA GLU A 219 17.23 9.34 -23.92
C GLU A 219 16.32 8.37 -23.16
N VAL A 220 16.85 7.80 -22.07
CA VAL A 220 16.05 6.96 -21.16
C VAL A 220 15.45 7.87 -20.10
N MET A 221 14.13 7.88 -20.02
CA MET A 221 13.34 8.68 -19.09
C MET A 221 12.75 7.80 -17.99
N ILE A 222 12.58 8.40 -16.81
CA ILE A 222 12.00 7.79 -15.63
C ILE A 222 10.86 8.68 -15.15
N GLU A 223 9.71 8.06 -14.88
CA GLU A 223 8.50 8.69 -14.35
C GLU A 223 7.91 7.82 -13.24
N TYR A 224 6.91 8.35 -12.54
CA TYR A 224 6.05 7.55 -11.67
C TYR A 224 5.38 6.40 -12.43
N GLY A 225 5.36 5.21 -11.83
CA GLY A 225 4.71 4.03 -12.37
C GLY A 225 3.28 3.86 -11.88
N TRP A 226 2.55 2.91 -12.48
CA TRP A 226 1.14 2.63 -12.14
C TRP A 226 0.90 2.42 -10.64
N ARG A 227 1.82 1.77 -9.92
CA ARG A 227 1.63 1.45 -8.50
C ARG A 227 1.68 2.70 -7.64
N PHE A 228 2.55 3.64 -7.98
CA PHE A 228 2.62 4.92 -7.30
C PHE A 228 1.26 5.64 -7.38
N HIS A 229 0.65 5.70 -8.57
CA HIS A 229 -0.67 6.32 -8.74
C HIS A 229 -1.82 5.58 -8.02
N LEU A 230 -1.68 4.27 -7.77
CA LEU A 230 -2.65 3.52 -6.97
C LEU A 230 -2.54 3.82 -5.48
N GLU A 231 -1.32 3.96 -4.96
CA GLU A 231 -1.08 4.23 -3.55
C GLU A 231 -1.29 5.70 -3.18
N PHE A 232 -1.09 6.60 -4.15
CA PHE A 232 -1.22 8.05 -3.99
C PHE A 232 -2.17 8.65 -5.05
N PRO A 233 -3.46 8.31 -5.05
CA PRO A 233 -4.40 8.73 -6.11
C PRO A 233 -4.67 10.24 -6.12
N SER A 234 -4.45 10.93 -5.00
CA SER A 234 -4.61 12.38 -4.88
C SER A 234 -3.32 13.16 -5.15
N PHE A 235 -2.24 12.48 -5.54
CA PHE A 235 -0.97 13.13 -5.82
C PHE A 235 -1.03 13.90 -7.15
N SER A 236 -0.72 15.18 -7.08
CA SER A 236 -0.50 16.05 -8.24
C SER A 236 0.87 16.73 -8.11
N ILE A 237 1.47 17.04 -9.26
CA ILE A 237 2.68 17.88 -9.32
C ILE A 237 2.16 19.29 -9.57
N ASP A 238 2.46 20.22 -8.66
CA ASP A 238 2.11 21.63 -8.88
C ASP A 238 3.06 22.19 -9.95
N GLU A 239 2.51 22.57 -11.10
CA GLU A 239 3.27 23.10 -12.24
C GLU A 239 3.94 24.45 -11.91
N ASP A 240 3.48 25.15 -10.88
CA ASP A 240 3.97 26.47 -10.45
C ASP A 240 5.31 26.43 -9.69
N MET A 241 5.90 25.25 -9.45
CA MET A 241 7.15 25.12 -8.70
C MET A 241 8.44 25.14 -9.56
N PHE A 242 8.34 25.26 -10.88
CA PHE A 242 9.48 25.17 -11.81
C PHE A 242 9.60 26.33 -12.79
#